data_AF-A0A842LYV6-F1
#
_entry.id   AF-A0A842LYV6-F1
#
_cell.length_a   1.000
_cell.length_b   1.000
_cell.length_c   1.000
_cell.angle_alpha   90.00
_cell.angle_beta   90.00
_cell.angle_gamma   90.00
#
_symmetry.space_group_name_H-M   'P 1'
#
loop_
_entity.id
_entity.type
_entity.pdbx_description
1 polymer ?
#
loop_
_entity_poly.entity_id
_entity_poly.type
_entity_poly.pdbx_seq_one_letter_code
_entity_poly.pdbx_strand_id
1 'polypeptide(L)' 'EQLKLQHEFGDIISAFFHFHVNEGACLEVMVVRGEAQRLRGLIDGLKANRFVRQINISLMDVRE' A
#
# COMPACT_ATOMS: atom_id res chain seq x y z
N GLU A 1 -7.08 -11.24 2.62
CA GLU A 1 -7.35 -9.85 3.05
C GLU A 1 -6.57 -8.81 2.25
N GLN A 2 -5.24 -8.81 2.27
CA GLN A 2 -4.46 -7.79 1.55
C GLN A 2 -4.74 -7.69 0.04
N LEU A 3 -4.82 -8.81 -0.68
CA LEU A 3 -5.18 -8.78 -2.12
C LEU A 3 -6.58 -8.21 -2.37
N LYS A 4 -7.54 -8.46 -1.47
CA LYS A 4 -8.89 -7.87 -1.58
C LYS A 4 -8.84 -6.36 -1.39
N LEU A 5 -8.08 -5.90 -0.39
CA LEU A 5 -7.84 -4.49 -0.15
C LEU A 5 -7.19 -3.82 -1.36
N GLN A 6 -6.15 -4.43 -1.95
CA GLN A 6 -5.51 -3.89 -3.15
C GLN A 6 -6.48 -3.78 -4.33
N HIS A 7 -7.38 -4.75 -4.51
CA HIS A 7 -8.42 -4.65 -5.55
C HIS A 7 -9.48 -3.57 -5.23
N GLU A 8 -9.86 -3.39 -3.97
CA GLU A 8 -10.78 -2.31 -3.57
C GLU A 8 -10.21 -0.92 -3.86
N PHE A 9 -8.90 -0.75 -3.71
CA PHE A 9 -8.17 0.49 -3.97
C PHE A 9 -7.45 0.51 -5.34
N GLY A 10 -7.86 -0.37 -6.26
CA GLY A 10 -7.26 -0.49 -7.59
C GLY A 10 -7.39 0.78 -8.44
N ASP A 11 -8.28 1.69 -8.06
CA ASP A 11 -8.46 3.01 -8.65
C ASP A 11 -7.27 3.95 -8.40
N ILE A 12 -6.56 3.78 -7.28
CA ILE A 12 -5.43 4.65 -6.89
C ILE A 12 -4.06 3.96 -6.93
N ILE A 13 -4.01 2.63 -7.07
CA ILE A 13 -2.74 1.88 -7.10
C ILE A 13 -2.21 1.82 -8.54
N SER A 14 -1.09 2.50 -8.78
CA SER A 14 -0.44 2.53 -10.10
C SER A 14 0.56 1.40 -10.31
N ALA A 15 1.21 0.95 -9.24
CA ALA A 15 2.12 -0.19 -9.27
C ALA A 15 2.20 -0.87 -7.91
N PHE A 16 2.46 -2.17 -7.93
CA PHE A 16 2.72 -2.99 -6.75
C PHE A 16 3.95 -3.85 -7.00
N PHE A 17 4.92 -3.77 -6.11
CA PHE A 17 6.11 -4.60 -6.11
C PHE A 17 6.13 -5.46 -4.85
N HIS A 18 6.45 -6.74 -5.02
CA HIS A 18 6.57 -7.72 -3.94
C HIS A 18 7.93 -8.38 -4.00
N PHE A 19 8.65 -8.36 -2.88
CA PHE A 19 9.95 -9.00 -2.75
C PHE A 19 9.99 -9.90 -1.52
N HIS A 20 10.47 -11.14 -1.68
CA HIS A 20 10.75 -12.01 -0.55
C HIS A 20 12.11 -11.62 0.04
N VAL A 21 12.11 -11.07 1.26
CA VAL A 21 13.34 -10.70 1.98
C VAL A 21 14.00 -11.94 2.56
N ASN A 22 13.18 -12.83 3.11
CA ASN A 22 13.53 -14.19 3.55
C ASN A 22 12.26 -15.05 3.62
N GLU A 23 12.36 -16.28 4.13
CA GLU A 23 11.25 -17.23 4.21
C GLU A 23 10.03 -16.74 5.03
N GLY A 24 10.24 -15.82 5.98
CA GLY A 24 9.19 -15.33 6.88
C GLY A 24 8.82 -13.85 6.70
N ALA A 25 9.39 -13.16 5.72
CA ALA A 25 9.18 -11.73 5.54
C ALA A 25 9.20 -11.32 4.06
N CYS A 26 8.23 -10.47 3.72
CA CYS A 26 8.15 -9.82 2.41
C CYS A 26 8.29 -8.31 2.59
N LEU A 27 8.88 -7.66 1.58
CA LEU A 27 8.86 -6.22 1.41
C LEU A 27 7.92 -5.92 0.25
N GLU A 28 6.99 -5.02 0.48
CA GLU A 28 6.05 -4.56 -0.53
C GLU A 28 6.18 -3.06 -0.72
N VAL A 29 6.15 -2.64 -1.98
CA VAL A 29 6.17 -1.21 -2.36
C VAL A 29 4.98 -0.94 -3.26
N MET A 30 4.15 0.02 -2.84
CA MET A 30 2.95 0.45 -3.57
C MET A 30 3.15 1.87 -4.06
N VAL A 31 3.06 2.08 -5.38
CA VAL A 31 2.99 3.41 -5.97
C VAL A 31 1.51 3.77 -6.10
N VAL A 32 1.12 4.87 -5.47
CA VAL A 32 -0.27 5.30 -5.37
C VAL A 32 -0.42 6.74 -5.83
N ARG A 33 -1.50 7.00 -6.59
CA ARG A 33 -1.88 8.34 -7.05
C ARG A 33 -3.38 8.52 -6.82
N GLY A 34 -3.75 9.53 -6.05
CA GLY A 34 -5.15 9.82 -5.78
C GLY A 34 -5.34 10.79 -4.63
N GLU A 35 -6.59 10.96 -4.22
CA GLU A 35 -6.97 11.86 -3.14
C GLU A 35 -6.43 11.38 -1.79
N ALA A 36 -6.05 12.35 -0.94
CA ALA A 36 -5.52 12.07 0.39
C ALA A 36 -6.46 11.23 1.26
N GLN A 37 -7.78 11.40 1.11
CA GLN A 37 -8.77 10.61 1.86
C GLN A 37 -8.75 9.13 1.44
N ARG A 38 -8.65 8.86 0.13
CA ARG A 38 -8.58 7.50 -0.40
C ARG A 38 -7.29 6.80 0.03
N LEU A 39 -6.17 7.52 -0.02
CA LEU A 39 -4.88 7.05 0.49
C LEU A 39 -4.94 6.67 1.98
N ARG A 40 -5.58 7.50 2.82
CA ARG A 40 -5.77 7.18 4.25
C ARG A 40 -6.54 5.88 4.44
N GLY A 41 -7.64 5.68 3.69
CA GLY A 41 -8.42 4.44 3.75
C GLY A 41 -7.58 3.19 3.43
N LEU A 42 -6.74 3.25 2.41
CA LEU A 42 -5.81 2.16 2.07
C LEU A 42 -4.83 1.88 3.22
N ILE A 43 -4.22 2.94 3.77
CA ILE A 43 -3.26 2.82 4.89
C ILE A 43 -3.94 2.20 6.12
N ASP A 44 -5.16 2.61 6.45
CA ASP A 44 -5.88 2.09 7.61
C ASP A 44 -6.25 0.61 7.43
N GLY A 45 -6.66 0.21 6.22
CA GLY A 45 -6.86 -1.20 5.87
C GLY A 45 -5.58 -2.03 5.96
N LEU A 46 -4.43 -1.48 5.55
CA LEU A 46 -3.13 -2.14 5.69
C LEU A 46 -2.71 -2.27 7.16
N LYS A 47 -2.93 -1.25 7.98
CA LYS A 47 -2.66 -1.30 9.43
C LYS A 47 -3.51 -2.32 10.18
N ALA A 48 -4.75 -2.54 9.73
CA ALA A 48 -5.65 -3.54 10.31
C ALA A 48 -5.18 -4.98 10.02
N ASN A 49 -4.30 -5.19 9.05
CA ASN A 49 -3.74 -6.50 8.75
C ASN A 49 -2.66 -6.88 9.77
N ARG A 50 -2.97 -7.85 10.64
CA ARG A 50 -2.08 -8.37 11.70
C ARG A 50 -0.70 -8.88 11.23
N PHE A 51 -0.53 -9.16 9.93
CA PHE A 51 0.74 -9.63 9.38
C PHE A 51 1.65 -8.49 8.91
N VAL A 52 1.14 -7.25 8.86
CA VAL A 52 1.93 -6.07 8.50
C VAL A 52 2.78 -5.65 9.69
N ARG A 53 4.10 -5.70 9.51
CA ARG A 53 5.07 -5.40 10.57
C ARG A 53 5.43 -3.91 10.66
N GLN A 54 5.51 -3.24 9.52
CA GLN A 54 5.88 -1.82 9.42
C GLN A 54 5.29 -1.23 8.13
N ILE A 55 4.89 0.04 8.20
CA ILE A 55 4.48 0.84 7.04
C ILE A 55 5.29 2.12 7.06
N ASN A 56 5.99 2.42 5.96
CA ASN A 56 6.62 3.72 5.73
C ASN A 56 5.90 4.40 4.57
N ILE A 57 5.65 5.71 4.71
CA ILE A 57 4.91 6.49 3.71
C ILE A 57 5.82 7.63 3.27
N SER A 58 5.97 7.77 1.96
CA SER A 58 6.60 8.93 1.33
C SER A 58 5.54 9.65 0.50
N LEU A 59 5.30 10.92 0.81
CA LEU A 59 4.35 11.75 0.09
C LEU A 59 5.12 12.66 -0.86
N MET A 60 4.66 12.73 -2.10
CA MET A 60 5.23 13.60 -3.13
C MET A 60 4.10 14.45 -3.72
N ASP A 61 4.36 15.75 -3.86
CA ASP A 61 3.49 16.63 -4.62
C ASP A 61 3.73 16.38 -6.11
N VAL A 62 2.69 16.00 -6.83
CA VAL A 62 2.74 15.83 -8.28
C VAL A 62 2.17 17.11 -8.88
N ARG A 63 3.04 18.09 -9.10
CA ARG A 63 2.70 19.26 -9.90
C ARG A 63 2.76 18.85 -11.36
N GLU A 64 1.64 19.00 -12.06
CA GLU A 64 1.62 18.89 -13.53
C GLU A 64 2.21 20.15 -14.17
#